data_AF-A0AAU3YWJ5-F1
#
_entry.id   AF-A0AAU3YWJ5-F1
#
_cell.length_a   1.000
_cell.length_b   1.000
_cell.length_c   1.000
_cell.angle_alpha   90.00
_cell.angle_beta   90.00
_cell.angle_gamma   90.00
#
_symmetry.space_group_name_H-M   'P 1'
#
loop_
_entity.id
_entity.type
_entity.pdbx_description
1 polymer ?
#
loop_
_entity_poly.entity_id
_entity_poly.type
_entity_poly.pdbx_seq_one_letter_code
_entity_poly.pdbx_strand_id
1 'polypeptide(L)'
;MAQPLPPIPARGFAALGVQLPALAKIRVALTGGRGTKFHVPPSDLRPYSFGGCRYARPAADAATYPLVEVFGEICKKCAVSLPRAPDALWRATAFVCERAEALQRARADRAARTWLGYARYAAQQQPGDEEQFDAWLKRARTDRKLARDARTLADACKTLTGEFAEFLAAYAADCPEVDAYNGARDAVRRTADSEERRALDDVTAAIAGTSALRTRYYEPQPRLDVWQLVSGAWLAARSRGLDTARTAQLVRDSVSRDLADARVVDVTRLPAPQTPGAGHASPAAWADHELALWWPRAVTEACARLEAEFEAESAQSAPRLLLVHDWPLTNTRDAPVAYLAACPVIGPVVPFGYRRTDYFSGAGDVRGPSYSAVIAAPGHIVAKLETEQAAVQDRYSPPRFVAAGPVTGRRRTDTAAAVKLLRTAFPVLPTDADGVSGAVPDVVAEQRRARAAAGYRIAPGDDDERASRIASSLSDGYGCWIPGTSEQTVFLKELRTWLSWQVLRLDVWCGPEDGEGIWASLFGTLSEVDDGMLALRPGGEHRAVRIPLSRVVALVGAPRWDPNHPYQDAPLWKPYEPVASRGAEAVAEPQHHLRVLPGDGEGSAPGVE
;
A
#
# COMPACT_ATOMS: atom_id res chain seq x y z
N MET A 1 0.29 -20.59 -14.42
CA MET A 1 1.74 -20.31 -14.63
C MET A 1 2.38 -19.99 -13.29
N ALA A 2 3.61 -20.46 -13.03
CA ALA A 2 4.40 -20.02 -11.88
C ALA A 2 4.70 -18.52 -11.99
N GLN A 3 4.79 -17.80 -10.87
CA GLN A 3 5.25 -16.41 -10.90
C GLN A 3 6.64 -16.34 -11.55
N PRO A 4 6.90 -15.35 -12.43
CA PRO A 4 8.22 -15.18 -13.00
C PRO A 4 9.25 -15.10 -11.86
N LEU A 5 10.40 -15.76 -12.06
CA LEU A 5 11.54 -15.62 -11.17
C LEU A 5 12.00 -14.16 -11.19
N PRO A 6 12.22 -13.52 -10.02
CA PRO A 6 12.72 -12.16 -9.98
C PRO A 6 14.18 -12.10 -10.42
N PRO A 7 14.64 -11.01 -11.07
CA PRO A 7 16.06 -10.80 -11.30
C PRO A 7 16.83 -10.64 -9.99
N ILE A 8 18.10 -11.04 -9.97
CA ILE A 8 19.03 -10.66 -8.89
C ILE A 8 19.80 -9.43 -9.37
N PRO A 9 19.62 -8.24 -8.77
CA PRO A 9 20.35 -7.05 -9.18
C PRO A 9 21.85 -7.20 -8.95
N ALA A 10 22.67 -7.00 -9.98
CA ALA A 10 24.13 -7.18 -9.88
C ALA A 10 24.77 -6.22 -8.85
N ARG A 11 24.31 -4.96 -8.80
CA ARG A 11 24.75 -3.97 -7.81
C ARG A 11 24.38 -4.40 -6.39
N GLY A 12 23.12 -4.82 -6.20
CA GLY A 12 22.63 -5.35 -4.93
C GLY A 12 23.44 -6.55 -4.46
N PHE A 13 23.69 -7.52 -5.35
CA PHE A 13 24.47 -8.72 -5.03
C PHE A 13 25.92 -8.40 -4.65
N ALA A 14 26.56 -7.48 -5.39
CA ALA A 14 27.90 -7.01 -5.06
C ALA A 14 27.93 -6.27 -3.70
N ALA A 15 26.89 -5.47 -3.41
CA ALA A 15 26.76 -4.73 -2.16
C ALA A 15 26.65 -5.63 -0.92
N LEU A 16 26.08 -6.83 -1.06
CA LEU A 16 25.97 -7.78 0.05
C LEU A 16 27.33 -8.32 0.51
N GLY A 17 28.35 -8.34 -0.36
CA GLY A 17 29.68 -8.84 -0.03
C GLY A 17 29.73 -10.32 0.40
N VAL A 18 28.68 -11.10 0.11
CA VAL A 18 28.59 -12.52 0.47
C VAL A 18 28.83 -13.45 -0.73
N GLN A 19 29.33 -14.64 -0.45
CA GLN A 19 29.45 -15.71 -1.45
C GLN A 19 28.35 -16.74 -1.26
N LEU A 20 27.57 -16.99 -2.32
CA LEU A 20 26.52 -18.01 -2.37
C LEU A 20 26.88 -19.10 -3.40
N PRO A 21 27.81 -20.01 -3.07
CA PRO A 21 28.35 -21.00 -4.02
C PRO A 21 27.33 -22.04 -4.47
N ALA A 22 26.30 -22.35 -3.69
CA ALA A 22 25.25 -23.27 -4.09
C ALA A 22 24.25 -22.58 -5.03
N LEU A 23 23.92 -21.31 -4.80
CA LEU A 23 23.13 -20.48 -5.73
C LEU A 23 23.83 -20.37 -7.09
N ALA A 24 25.14 -20.10 -7.11
CA ALA A 24 25.93 -20.01 -8.35
C ALA A 24 25.96 -21.32 -9.16
N LYS A 25 25.67 -22.45 -8.52
CA LYS A 25 25.57 -23.77 -9.16
C LYS A 25 24.16 -24.08 -9.68
N ILE A 26 23.14 -23.26 -9.44
CA ILE A 26 21.81 -23.45 -10.03
C ILE A 26 21.92 -23.32 -11.54
N ARG A 27 21.47 -24.36 -12.25
CA ARG A 27 21.52 -24.44 -13.71
C ARG A 27 20.12 -24.41 -14.31
N VAL A 28 20.00 -23.87 -15.51
CA VAL A 28 18.78 -23.87 -16.32
C VAL A 28 19.08 -24.40 -17.73
N ALA A 29 18.17 -25.17 -18.29
CA ALA A 29 18.22 -25.60 -19.67
C ALA A 29 17.64 -24.50 -20.57
N LEU A 30 18.41 -24.04 -21.56
CA LEU A 30 18.03 -22.95 -22.47
C LEU A 30 18.37 -23.32 -23.91
N THR A 31 17.58 -22.76 -24.83
CA THR A 31 17.80 -22.86 -26.29
C THR A 31 18.17 -21.50 -26.86
N GLY A 32 18.96 -21.49 -27.94
CA GLY A 32 19.51 -20.27 -28.55
C GLY A 32 20.86 -19.81 -27.96
N GLY A 33 21.36 -18.65 -28.43
CA GLY A 33 22.66 -18.04 -28.11
C GLY A 33 23.81 -18.52 -29.03
N ARG A 34 24.80 -17.74 -29.49
CA ARG A 34 25.27 -16.36 -29.25
C ARG A 34 24.87 -15.40 -30.39
N GLY A 35 24.34 -14.22 -30.04
CA GLY A 35 23.90 -13.15 -30.96
C GLY A 35 22.41 -12.76 -30.79
N THR A 36 21.62 -13.64 -30.17
CA THR A 36 20.20 -13.43 -29.80
C THR A 36 19.95 -13.82 -28.34
N LYS A 37 18.78 -13.47 -27.80
CA LYS A 37 18.36 -13.85 -26.43
C LYS A 37 18.22 -15.37 -26.26
N PHE A 38 18.36 -15.84 -25.02
CA PHE A 38 18.06 -17.23 -24.65
C PHE A 38 16.55 -17.46 -24.47
N HIS A 39 16.11 -18.68 -24.75
CA HIS A 39 14.71 -19.08 -24.62
C HIS A 39 14.56 -20.36 -23.78
N VAL A 40 13.57 -20.37 -22.89
CA VAL A 40 13.21 -21.56 -22.10
C VAL A 40 12.44 -22.53 -23.00
N PRO A 41 12.89 -23.78 -23.17
CA PRO A 41 12.18 -24.76 -23.99
C PRO A 41 10.79 -25.07 -23.41
N PRO A 42 9.78 -25.34 -24.24
CA PRO A 42 8.45 -25.72 -23.76
C PRO A 42 8.51 -27.05 -22.99
N SER A 43 7.69 -27.18 -21.94
CA SER A 43 7.54 -28.42 -21.17
C SER A 43 6.90 -29.54 -21.97
N ASP A 44 6.12 -29.18 -22.99
CA ASP A 44 5.30 -30.08 -23.78
C ASP A 44 5.89 -30.14 -25.19
N LEU A 45 6.07 -31.33 -25.74
CA LEU A 45 6.65 -31.60 -27.07
C LEU A 45 5.82 -31.05 -28.25
N ARG A 46 4.78 -30.26 -28.00
CA ARG A 46 3.89 -29.72 -29.05
C ARG A 46 4.47 -28.41 -29.61
N PRO A 47 4.53 -28.22 -30.94
CA PRO A 47 5.03 -26.99 -31.58
C PRO A 47 4.28 -25.71 -31.18
N TYR A 48 3.05 -25.85 -30.66
CA TYR A 48 2.21 -24.78 -30.17
C TYR A 48 1.59 -25.16 -28.82
N SER A 49 2.33 -24.95 -27.72
CA SER A 49 1.72 -24.89 -26.40
C SER A 49 1.18 -23.49 -26.15
N PHE A 50 -0.07 -23.37 -25.75
CA PHE A 50 -0.69 -22.11 -25.35
C PHE A 50 0.08 -21.58 -24.12
N GLY A 51 0.99 -20.60 -24.33
CA GLY A 51 1.88 -20.06 -23.29
C GLY A 51 3.39 -20.26 -23.52
N GLY A 52 3.81 -21.00 -24.55
CA GLY A 52 5.22 -21.13 -24.94
C GLY A 52 5.74 -19.89 -25.68
N CYS A 53 7.04 -19.58 -25.53
CA CYS A 53 7.66 -18.52 -26.34
C CYS A 53 7.83 -19.01 -27.78
N ARG A 54 7.29 -18.28 -28.77
CA ARG A 54 7.40 -18.63 -30.20
C ARG A 54 8.82 -18.82 -30.75
N TYR A 55 9.82 -18.38 -29.99
CA TYR A 55 11.25 -18.46 -30.35
C TYR A 55 11.99 -19.57 -29.60
N ALA A 56 11.32 -20.27 -28.69
CA ALA A 56 11.90 -21.41 -28.00
C ALA A 56 12.02 -22.61 -28.94
N ARG A 57 13.15 -23.32 -28.86
CA ARG A 57 13.34 -24.61 -29.56
C ARG A 57 12.98 -25.77 -28.62
N PRO A 58 12.84 -27.00 -29.15
CA PRO A 58 12.57 -28.18 -28.33
C PRO A 58 13.63 -28.41 -27.25
N ALA A 59 13.25 -29.06 -26.15
CA ALA A 59 14.14 -29.33 -25.02
C ALA A 59 15.37 -30.19 -25.39
N ALA A 60 15.29 -30.99 -26.45
CA ALA A 60 16.41 -31.78 -26.96
C ALA A 60 17.58 -30.90 -27.46
N ASP A 61 17.29 -29.67 -27.89
CA ASP A 61 18.28 -28.70 -28.36
C ASP A 61 18.82 -27.81 -27.23
N ALA A 62 18.40 -28.04 -25.99
CA ALA A 62 18.73 -27.17 -24.87
C ALA A 62 20.12 -27.48 -24.30
N ALA A 63 20.90 -26.43 -24.09
CA ALA A 63 22.15 -26.50 -23.35
C ALA A 63 21.94 -25.96 -21.92
N THR A 64 22.77 -26.44 -20.99
CA THR A 64 22.65 -26.12 -19.57
C THR A 64 23.59 -25.00 -19.17
N TYR A 65 23.05 -23.92 -18.61
CA TYR A 65 23.83 -22.72 -18.24
C TYR A 65 23.67 -22.36 -16.75
N PRO A 66 24.68 -21.77 -16.10
CA PRO A 66 24.53 -21.14 -14.77
C PRO A 66 23.49 -20.03 -14.83
N LEU A 67 22.40 -20.15 -14.07
CA LEU A 67 21.30 -19.20 -14.17
C LEU A 67 21.74 -17.76 -13.83
N VAL A 68 22.61 -17.60 -12.83
CA VAL A 68 23.16 -16.29 -12.42
C VAL A 68 23.87 -15.55 -13.57
N GLU A 69 24.51 -16.28 -14.48
CA GLU A 69 25.27 -15.69 -15.58
C GLU A 69 24.37 -15.27 -16.75
N VAL A 70 23.32 -16.04 -17.04
CA VAL A 70 22.51 -15.85 -18.26
C VAL A 70 21.13 -15.22 -18.01
N PHE A 71 20.71 -15.04 -16.75
CA PHE A 71 19.33 -14.59 -16.42
C PHE A 71 18.92 -13.31 -17.18
N GLY A 72 19.80 -12.31 -17.24
CA GLY A 72 19.55 -11.05 -17.95
C GLY A 72 19.41 -11.18 -19.47
N GLU A 73 19.90 -12.28 -20.04
CA GLU A 73 19.88 -12.59 -21.47
C GLU A 73 18.68 -13.48 -21.86
N ILE A 74 17.91 -13.97 -20.89
CA ILE A 74 16.70 -14.73 -21.14
C ILE A 74 15.60 -13.80 -21.66
N CYS A 75 14.85 -14.27 -22.65
CA CYS A 75 13.69 -13.57 -23.18
C CYS A 75 12.68 -13.25 -22.09
N LYS A 76 12.25 -11.98 -21.99
CA LYS A 76 11.24 -11.50 -21.01
C LYS A 76 9.89 -12.23 -21.10
N LYS A 77 9.59 -12.90 -22.22
CA LYS A 77 8.37 -13.69 -22.42
C LYS A 77 8.52 -15.15 -21.96
N CYS A 78 9.73 -15.61 -21.65
CA CYS A 78 9.98 -16.95 -21.15
C CYS A 78 9.86 -16.97 -19.62
N ALA A 79 9.10 -17.93 -19.09
CA ALA A 79 9.04 -18.18 -17.66
C ALA A 79 10.06 -19.28 -17.29
N VAL A 80 11.04 -18.93 -16.47
CA VAL A 80 11.94 -19.93 -15.86
C VAL A 80 11.17 -20.61 -14.74
N SER A 81 11.24 -21.94 -14.68
CA SER A 81 10.70 -22.72 -13.56
C SER A 81 11.85 -23.47 -12.89
N LEU A 82 12.00 -23.28 -11.58
CA LEU A 82 12.99 -23.98 -10.78
C LEU A 82 12.30 -24.96 -9.82
N PRO A 83 13.01 -26.01 -9.37
CA PRO A 83 12.53 -26.84 -8.26
C PRO A 83 12.28 -25.99 -7.01
N ARG A 84 11.38 -26.45 -6.12
CA ARG A 84 10.86 -25.68 -4.97
C ARG A 84 11.95 -25.04 -4.09
N ALA A 85 13.02 -25.77 -3.76
CA ALA A 85 14.09 -25.27 -2.89
C ALA A 85 15.04 -24.27 -3.60
N PRO A 86 15.53 -24.55 -4.83
CA PRO A 86 16.26 -23.56 -5.65
C PRO A 86 15.47 -22.27 -5.94
N ASP A 87 14.18 -22.37 -6.28
CA ASP A 87 13.31 -21.18 -6.50
C ASP A 87 13.27 -20.31 -5.24
N ALA A 88 13.10 -20.93 -4.08
CA ALA A 88 13.03 -20.23 -2.81
C ALA A 88 14.33 -19.50 -2.46
N LEU A 89 15.50 -20.15 -2.65
CA LEU A 89 16.79 -19.51 -2.42
C LEU A 89 17.01 -18.34 -3.39
N TRP A 90 16.61 -18.49 -4.66
CA TRP A 90 16.71 -17.43 -5.66
C TRP A 90 15.87 -16.21 -5.29
N ARG A 91 14.59 -16.41 -4.92
CA ARG A 91 13.69 -15.32 -4.49
C ARG A 91 14.19 -14.62 -3.23
N ALA A 92 14.66 -15.39 -2.24
CA ALA A 92 15.27 -14.82 -1.05
C ALA A 92 16.50 -13.97 -1.40
N THR A 93 17.34 -14.44 -2.33
CA THR A 93 18.54 -13.70 -2.75
C THR A 93 18.18 -12.40 -3.46
N ALA A 94 17.26 -12.46 -4.43
CA ALA A 94 16.77 -11.29 -5.15
C ALA A 94 16.22 -10.23 -4.19
N PHE A 95 15.39 -10.66 -3.22
CA PHE A 95 14.83 -9.79 -2.19
C PHE A 95 15.90 -9.04 -1.37
N VAL A 96 16.91 -9.76 -0.88
CA VAL A 96 17.99 -9.13 -0.07
C VAL A 96 18.86 -8.21 -0.93
N CYS A 97 19.12 -8.58 -2.19
CA CYS A 97 19.88 -7.75 -3.13
C CYS A 97 19.14 -6.46 -3.50
N GLU A 98 17.83 -6.52 -3.75
CA GLU A 98 17.00 -5.35 -4.03
C GLU A 98 17.04 -4.37 -2.85
N ARG A 99 16.96 -4.87 -1.62
CA ARG A 99 17.08 -4.05 -0.40
C ARG A 99 18.46 -3.43 -0.24
N ALA A 100 19.52 -4.17 -0.55
CA ALA A 100 20.89 -3.63 -0.48
C ALA A 100 21.11 -2.51 -1.50
N GLU A 101 20.64 -2.70 -2.74
CA GLU A 101 20.70 -1.66 -3.76
C GLU A 101 19.84 -0.45 -3.38
N ALA A 102 18.66 -0.67 -2.80
CA ALA A 102 17.78 0.39 -2.33
C ALA A 102 18.43 1.23 -1.23
N LEU A 103 19.08 0.60 -0.24
CA LEU A 103 19.84 1.30 0.80
C LEU A 103 21.01 2.10 0.24
N GLN A 104 21.76 1.55 -0.73
CA GLN A 104 22.84 2.29 -1.38
C GLN A 104 22.32 3.53 -2.12
N ARG A 105 21.21 3.40 -2.86
CA ARG A 105 20.56 4.55 -3.51
C ARG A 105 20.08 5.57 -2.49
N ALA A 106 19.51 5.13 -1.38
CA ALA A 106 19.04 5.99 -0.30
C ALA A 106 20.19 6.78 0.35
N ARG A 107 21.33 6.14 0.61
CA ARG A 107 22.56 6.79 1.13
C ARG A 107 23.16 7.80 0.13
N ALA A 108 23.02 7.54 -1.18
CA ALA A 108 23.51 8.44 -2.23
C ALA A 108 22.58 9.64 -2.48
N ASP A 109 21.31 9.56 -2.05
CA ASP A 109 20.33 10.62 -2.25
C ASP A 109 20.65 11.86 -1.41
N ARG A 110 20.76 12.99 -2.11
CA ARG A 110 21.08 14.33 -1.57
C ARG A 110 19.86 15.25 -1.49
N ALA A 111 18.66 14.75 -1.80
CA ALA A 111 17.43 15.50 -1.63
C ALA A 111 17.22 15.92 -0.16
N ALA A 112 16.48 17.02 0.03
CA ALA A 112 16.14 17.50 1.37
C ALA A 112 15.39 16.44 2.17
N ARG A 113 15.76 16.30 3.45
CA ARG A 113 15.14 15.34 4.37
C ARG A 113 13.74 15.83 4.75
N THR A 114 12.74 15.01 4.49
CA THR A 114 11.32 15.30 4.73
C THR A 114 10.63 14.05 5.25
N TRP A 115 9.55 14.20 6.02
CA TRP A 115 8.76 13.06 6.50
C TRP A 115 8.16 12.22 5.37
N LEU A 116 7.78 12.83 4.24
CA LEU A 116 7.35 12.08 3.06
C LEU A 116 8.49 11.26 2.45
N GLY A 117 9.70 11.82 2.36
CA GLY A 117 10.89 11.09 1.93
C GLY A 117 11.22 9.94 2.89
N TYR A 118 11.15 10.20 4.21
CA TYR A 118 11.30 9.17 5.23
C TYR A 118 10.28 8.04 5.01
N ALA A 119 8.99 8.36 4.85
CA ALA A 119 7.95 7.37 4.64
C ALA A 119 8.17 6.54 3.36
N ARG A 120 8.67 7.15 2.28
CA ARG A 120 9.05 6.47 1.03
C ARG A 120 10.22 5.50 1.23
N TYR A 121 11.22 5.86 2.04
CA TYR A 121 12.31 4.95 2.39
C TYR A 121 11.85 3.85 3.35
N ALA A 122 11.07 4.19 4.38
CA ALA A 122 10.49 3.24 5.33
C ALA A 122 9.57 2.23 4.63
N ALA A 123 8.83 2.64 3.60
CA ALA A 123 7.98 1.75 2.80
C ALA A 123 8.75 0.66 2.03
N GLN A 124 10.07 0.79 1.85
CA GLN A 124 10.93 -0.26 1.29
C GLN A 124 11.14 -1.40 2.29
N GLN A 125 10.76 -1.20 3.55
CA GLN A 125 10.69 -2.16 4.64
C GLN A 125 9.21 -2.46 4.91
N GLN A 126 8.57 -3.28 4.08
CA GLN A 126 7.16 -3.57 4.32
C GLN A 126 7.02 -4.58 5.47
N PRO A 127 6.14 -4.34 6.45
CA PRO A 127 5.84 -5.35 7.47
C PRO A 127 5.37 -6.66 6.82
N GLY A 128 5.86 -7.80 7.32
CA GLY A 128 5.62 -9.14 6.74
C GLY A 128 6.58 -9.55 5.61
N ASP A 129 7.50 -8.69 5.19
CA ASP A 129 8.61 -9.09 4.30
C ASP A 129 9.50 -10.16 4.95
N GLU A 130 9.73 -10.03 6.26
CA GLU A 130 10.54 -10.97 7.03
C GLU A 130 9.90 -12.37 7.08
N GLU A 131 8.58 -12.46 7.27
CA GLU A 131 7.85 -13.74 7.27
C GLU A 131 7.96 -14.45 5.90
N GLN A 132 7.79 -13.70 4.81
CA GLN A 132 7.90 -14.24 3.46
C GLN A 132 9.33 -14.67 3.14
N PHE A 133 10.32 -13.88 3.57
CA PHE A 133 11.73 -14.19 3.46
C PHE A 133 12.09 -15.45 4.25
N ASP A 134 11.64 -15.55 5.50
CA ASP A 134 11.87 -16.70 6.37
C ASP A 134 11.20 -17.98 5.82
N ALA A 135 10.00 -17.85 5.23
CA ALA A 135 9.34 -18.95 4.54
C ALA A 135 10.17 -19.45 3.33
N TRP A 136 10.77 -18.54 2.56
CA TRP A 136 11.69 -18.93 1.48
C TRP A 136 12.94 -19.60 2.02
N LEU A 137 13.55 -19.08 3.08
CA LEU A 137 14.73 -19.70 3.71
C LEU A 137 14.41 -21.09 4.26
N LYS A 138 13.26 -21.26 4.93
CA LYS A 138 12.79 -22.56 5.43
C LYS A 138 12.62 -23.56 4.29
N ARG A 139 12.02 -23.14 3.17
CA ARG A 139 11.85 -23.97 1.98
C ARG A 139 13.18 -24.32 1.31
N ALA A 140 14.11 -23.37 1.20
CA ALA A 140 15.45 -23.61 0.66
C ALA A 140 16.24 -24.64 1.49
N ARG A 141 16.13 -24.57 2.82
CA ARG A 141 16.80 -25.49 3.77
C ARG A 141 16.33 -26.94 3.70
N THR A 142 15.23 -27.24 2.98
CA THR A 142 14.82 -28.63 2.70
C THR A 142 15.84 -29.37 1.83
N ASP A 143 16.64 -28.64 1.04
CA ASP A 143 17.81 -29.18 0.34
C ASP A 143 19.09 -28.91 1.15
N ARG A 144 19.76 -29.99 1.59
CA ARG A 144 21.02 -29.92 2.35
C ARG A 144 22.12 -29.17 1.62
N LYS A 145 22.14 -29.18 0.27
CA LYS A 145 23.14 -28.46 -0.55
C LYS A 145 22.95 -26.95 -0.52
N LEU A 146 21.72 -26.47 -0.29
CA LEU A 146 21.36 -25.04 -0.26
C LEU A 146 21.38 -24.46 1.17
N ALA A 147 21.37 -25.31 2.19
CA ALA A 147 21.21 -24.90 3.58
C ALA A 147 22.32 -23.95 4.09
N ARG A 148 23.54 -24.03 3.54
CA ARG A 148 24.64 -23.10 3.91
C ARG A 148 24.38 -21.70 3.38
N ASP A 149 24.11 -21.56 2.08
CA ASP A 149 23.78 -20.28 1.45
C ASP A 149 22.54 -19.64 2.10
N ALA A 150 21.53 -20.44 2.45
CA ALA A 150 20.35 -19.98 3.17
C ALA A 150 20.62 -19.50 4.61
N ARG A 151 21.75 -19.86 5.24
CA ARG A 151 22.19 -19.29 6.52
C ARG A 151 22.95 -18.00 6.29
N THR A 152 23.93 -18.01 5.37
CA THR A 152 24.68 -16.82 4.97
C THR A 152 23.77 -15.67 4.55
N LEU A 153 22.71 -15.97 3.79
CA LEU A 153 21.73 -14.97 3.36
C LEU A 153 20.86 -14.45 4.52
N ALA A 154 20.54 -15.29 5.51
CA ALA A 154 19.82 -14.87 6.70
C ALA A 154 20.64 -13.88 7.53
N ASP A 155 21.93 -14.17 7.73
CA ASP A 155 22.87 -13.30 8.45
C ASP A 155 23.05 -11.97 7.71
N ALA A 156 23.22 -12.01 6.38
CA ALA A 156 23.33 -10.80 5.55
C ALA A 156 22.06 -9.94 5.62
N CYS A 157 20.88 -10.57 5.57
CA CYS A 157 19.60 -9.86 5.70
C CYS A 157 19.48 -9.18 7.07
N LYS A 158 19.86 -9.87 8.16
CA LYS A 158 19.86 -9.30 9.51
C LYS A 158 20.77 -8.07 9.63
N THR A 159 21.99 -8.14 9.11
CA THR A 159 22.91 -6.99 9.08
C THR A 159 22.31 -5.84 8.28
N LEU A 160 21.80 -6.13 7.08
CA LEU A 160 21.19 -5.12 6.21
C LEU A 160 19.96 -4.45 6.85
N THR A 161 19.13 -5.20 7.58
CA THR A 161 18.00 -4.64 8.35
C THR A 161 18.49 -3.68 9.43
N GLY A 162 19.56 -4.03 10.16
CA GLY A 162 20.19 -3.14 11.13
C GLY A 162 20.70 -1.85 10.49
N GLU A 163 21.46 -1.96 9.40
CA GLU A 163 21.97 -0.81 8.65
C GLU A 163 20.87 0.10 8.10
N PHE A 164 19.75 -0.49 7.66
CA PHE A 164 18.61 0.27 7.16
C PHE A 164 17.88 1.00 8.31
N ALA A 165 17.76 0.36 9.47
CA ALA A 165 17.18 0.97 10.66
C ALA A 165 18.03 2.15 11.15
N GLU A 166 19.37 2.01 11.16
CA GLU A 166 20.30 3.11 11.45
C GLU A 166 20.17 4.25 10.45
N PHE A 167 20.06 3.93 9.15
CA PHE A 167 19.83 4.94 8.12
C PHE A 167 18.52 5.70 8.34
N LEU A 168 17.41 5.00 8.63
CA LEU A 168 16.12 5.63 8.91
C LEU A 168 16.19 6.48 10.18
N ALA A 169 16.83 6.01 11.25
CA ALA A 169 17.01 6.78 12.48
C ALA A 169 17.78 8.09 12.23
N ALA A 170 18.89 8.03 11.47
CA ALA A 170 19.64 9.21 11.08
C ALA A 170 18.79 10.15 10.19
N TYR A 171 18.05 9.59 9.23
CA TYR A 171 17.14 10.36 8.38
C TYR A 171 16.07 11.08 9.19
N ALA A 172 15.47 10.41 10.17
CA ALA A 172 14.44 10.98 11.04
C ALA A 172 15.01 12.08 11.95
N ALA A 173 16.24 11.95 12.43
CA ALA A 173 16.91 12.99 13.20
C ALA A 173 17.16 14.28 12.37
N ASP A 174 17.36 14.13 11.06
CA ASP A 174 17.49 15.26 10.12
C ASP A 174 16.15 15.79 9.60
N CYS A 175 15.02 15.14 9.94
CA CYS A 175 13.69 15.64 9.60
C CYS A 175 13.27 16.77 10.57
N PRO A 176 12.38 17.68 10.12
CA PRO A 176 11.54 18.50 10.98
C PRO A 176 11.04 17.79 12.23
N GLU A 177 11.19 18.36 13.43
CA GLU A 177 10.58 17.78 14.63
C GLU A 177 9.07 17.60 14.40
N VAL A 178 8.53 16.40 14.70
CA VAL A 178 7.14 16.04 14.36
C VAL A 178 6.14 16.99 15.01
N ASP A 179 6.38 17.31 16.27
CA ASP A 179 5.56 18.25 17.03
C ASP A 179 5.74 19.67 16.49
N ALA A 180 6.95 20.06 16.10
CA ALA A 180 7.19 21.35 15.47
C ALA A 180 6.51 21.50 14.10
N TYR A 181 6.53 20.47 13.27
CA TYR A 181 5.86 20.48 11.96
C TYR A 181 4.33 20.50 12.09
N ASN A 182 3.77 19.65 12.96
CA ASN A 182 2.32 19.60 13.17
C ASN A 182 1.80 20.85 13.87
N GLY A 183 2.42 21.24 14.99
CA GLY A 183 2.05 22.43 15.74
C GLY A 183 2.11 23.67 14.84
N ALA A 184 3.14 23.79 13.99
CA ALA A 184 3.23 24.92 13.07
C ALA A 184 2.08 24.91 12.03
N ARG A 185 1.81 23.75 11.43
CA ARG A 185 0.71 23.65 10.48
C ARG A 185 -0.65 23.96 11.11
N ASP A 186 -0.85 23.55 12.36
CA ASP A 186 -2.11 23.79 13.07
C ASP A 186 -2.24 25.23 13.52
N ALA A 187 -1.16 25.85 13.97
CA ALA A 187 -1.12 27.27 14.26
C ALA A 187 -1.57 28.09 13.03
N VAL A 188 -1.06 27.77 11.84
CA VAL A 188 -1.50 28.41 10.59
C VAL A 188 -2.99 28.18 10.32
N ARG A 189 -3.50 26.97 10.59
CA ARG A 189 -4.93 26.64 10.38
C ARG A 189 -5.84 27.35 11.38
N ARG A 190 -5.47 27.41 12.66
CA ARG A 190 -6.26 28.06 13.74
C ARG A 190 -6.26 29.58 13.61
N THR A 191 -5.19 30.14 13.05
CA THR A 191 -5.10 31.58 12.76
C THR A 191 -5.77 31.99 11.45
N ALA A 192 -6.37 31.04 10.72
CA ALA A 192 -7.06 31.33 9.48
C ALA A 192 -8.20 32.34 9.63
N ASP A 193 -8.81 32.52 10.80
CA ASP A 193 -9.87 33.54 10.99
C ASP A 193 -9.46 34.65 11.99
N SER A 194 -8.15 34.79 12.23
CA SER A 194 -7.59 35.75 13.19
C SER A 194 -7.69 37.21 12.71
N GLU A 195 -7.66 38.16 13.64
CA GLU A 195 -7.60 39.59 13.33
C GLU A 195 -6.29 39.94 12.63
N GLU A 196 -5.19 39.28 12.99
CA GLU A 196 -3.87 39.45 12.38
C GLU A 196 -3.85 39.01 10.91
N ARG A 197 -4.58 37.93 10.56
CA ARG A 197 -4.79 37.57 9.15
C ARG A 197 -5.53 38.68 8.42
N ARG A 198 -6.64 39.18 8.99
CA ARG A 198 -7.44 40.25 8.34
C ARG A 198 -6.61 41.51 8.11
N ALA A 199 -5.75 41.87 9.07
CA ALA A 199 -4.82 42.98 8.92
C ALA A 199 -3.84 42.77 7.73
N LEU A 200 -3.36 41.54 7.51
CA LEU A 200 -2.50 41.20 6.36
C LEU A 200 -3.27 41.08 5.04
N ASP A 201 -4.55 40.72 5.08
CA ASP A 201 -5.46 40.79 3.91
C ASP A 201 -5.68 42.25 3.48
N ASP A 202 -5.75 43.18 4.44
CA ASP A 202 -5.81 44.62 4.16
C ASP A 202 -4.49 45.14 3.55
N VAL A 203 -3.31 44.63 3.98
CA VAL A 203 -2.02 44.91 3.29
C VAL A 203 -2.10 44.46 1.84
N THR A 204 -2.56 43.23 1.63
CA THR A 204 -2.70 42.61 0.31
C THR A 204 -3.64 43.42 -0.60
N ALA A 205 -4.75 43.92 -0.06
CA ALA A 205 -5.71 44.72 -0.81
C ALA A 205 -5.19 46.15 -1.09
N ALA A 206 -4.36 46.71 -0.22
CA ALA A 206 -3.81 48.06 -0.35
C ALA A 206 -2.77 48.20 -1.47
N ILE A 207 -2.10 47.11 -1.85
CA ILE A 207 -0.93 47.14 -2.76
C ILE A 207 -1.22 46.58 -4.16
N ALA A 208 -0.58 47.17 -5.17
CA ALA A 208 -0.37 46.50 -6.44
C ALA A 208 0.94 45.71 -6.38
N GLY A 209 0.85 44.39 -6.54
CA GLY A 209 2.01 43.51 -6.57
C GLY A 209 1.71 42.19 -7.28
N THR A 210 2.64 41.77 -8.12
CA THR A 210 2.67 40.45 -8.74
C THR A 210 3.60 39.56 -7.94
N SER A 211 3.08 38.44 -7.43
CA SER A 211 3.90 37.48 -6.68
C SER A 211 4.92 36.82 -7.62
N ALA A 212 6.17 36.70 -7.17
CA ALA A 212 7.19 35.91 -7.85
C ALA A 212 6.92 34.39 -7.77
N LEU A 213 6.05 33.96 -6.85
CA LEU A 213 5.67 32.56 -6.64
C LEU A 213 4.47 32.21 -7.52
N ARG A 214 4.73 31.60 -8.69
CA ARG A 214 3.68 30.92 -9.47
C ARG A 214 3.22 29.67 -8.73
N THR A 215 1.97 29.68 -8.24
CA THR A 215 1.30 28.49 -7.70
C THR A 215 0.91 27.48 -8.79
N ARG A 216 0.54 27.93 -10.00
CA ARG A 216 0.22 27.06 -11.16
C ARG A 216 0.58 27.71 -12.50
N TYR A 217 0.86 26.86 -13.51
CA TYR A 217 1.33 27.29 -14.84
C TYR A 217 0.26 28.00 -15.70
N TYR A 218 -1.02 27.90 -15.35
CA TYR A 218 -2.16 28.37 -16.15
C TYR A 218 -3.04 29.44 -15.49
N GLU A 219 -2.70 29.90 -14.29
CA GLU A 219 -3.42 31.01 -13.65
C GLU A 219 -2.86 32.37 -14.12
N PRO A 220 -3.71 33.41 -14.28
CA PRO A 220 -3.22 34.78 -14.43
C PRO A 220 -2.28 35.12 -13.27
N GLN A 221 -1.30 36.00 -13.48
CA GLN A 221 -0.22 36.25 -12.52
C GLN A 221 -0.77 36.38 -11.09
N PRO A 222 -0.30 35.53 -10.14
CA PRO A 222 -0.85 35.52 -8.80
C PRO A 222 -0.66 36.89 -8.15
N ARG A 223 -1.74 37.46 -7.62
CA ARG A 223 -1.67 38.65 -6.77
C ARG A 223 -0.85 38.30 -5.53
N LEU A 224 -0.01 39.22 -5.09
CA LEU A 224 0.76 39.08 -3.86
C LEU A 224 -0.19 38.86 -2.67
N ASP A 225 -0.02 37.77 -1.92
CA ASP A 225 -0.80 37.45 -0.70
C ASP A 225 0.16 37.44 0.49
N VAL A 226 0.12 38.51 1.29
CA VAL A 226 1.06 38.72 2.39
C VAL A 226 0.85 37.69 3.51
N TRP A 227 -0.39 37.25 3.74
CA TRP A 227 -0.67 36.17 4.70
C TRP A 227 -0.03 34.85 4.28
N GLN A 228 -0.14 34.47 3.00
CA GLN A 228 0.50 33.25 2.49
C GLN A 228 2.01 33.30 2.57
N LEU A 229 2.62 34.47 2.33
CA LEU A 229 4.06 34.66 2.51
C LEU A 229 4.49 34.50 3.98
N VAL A 230 3.78 35.17 4.89
CA VAL A 230 4.04 35.11 6.34
C VAL A 230 3.88 33.68 6.84
N SER A 231 2.70 33.09 6.63
CA SER A 231 2.39 31.74 7.12
C SER A 231 3.26 30.66 6.46
N GLY A 232 3.58 30.80 5.18
CA GLY A 232 4.45 29.86 4.46
C GLY A 232 5.91 29.92 4.94
N ALA A 233 6.49 31.11 5.06
CA ALA A 233 7.85 31.28 5.58
C ALA A 233 7.96 30.86 7.05
N TRP A 234 6.96 31.21 7.86
CA TRP A 234 6.90 30.86 9.27
C TRP A 234 6.79 29.34 9.45
N LEU A 235 5.87 28.69 8.73
CA LEU A 235 5.71 27.23 8.73
C LEU A 235 7.01 26.53 8.31
N ALA A 236 7.66 27.02 7.25
CA ALA A 236 8.91 26.45 6.76
C ALA A 236 10.07 26.59 7.77
N ALA A 237 10.10 27.68 8.54
CA ALA A 237 11.12 27.89 9.57
C ALA A 237 10.84 27.07 10.83
N ARG A 238 9.62 27.10 11.38
CA ARG A 238 9.24 26.33 12.57
C ARG A 238 9.26 24.84 12.35
N SER A 239 8.82 24.36 11.18
CA SER A 239 8.98 22.95 10.85
C SER A 239 10.45 22.50 10.93
N ARG A 240 11.43 23.36 10.63
CA ARG A 240 12.85 23.02 10.75
C ARG A 240 13.40 23.10 12.20
N GLY A 241 12.53 23.29 13.20
CA GLY A 241 12.93 23.43 14.60
C GLY A 241 13.66 24.73 14.90
N LEU A 242 13.55 25.76 14.04
CA LEU A 242 14.14 27.06 14.33
C LEU A 242 13.41 27.72 15.50
N ASP A 243 14.16 28.42 16.35
CA ASP A 243 13.61 29.20 17.46
C ASP A 243 12.74 30.38 16.97
N THR A 244 11.99 30.97 17.90
CA THR A 244 11.04 32.06 17.66
C THR A 244 11.71 33.26 16.98
N ALA A 245 12.90 33.63 17.44
CA ALA A 245 13.59 34.84 16.98
C ALA A 245 14.10 34.68 15.54
N ARG A 246 14.71 33.54 15.23
CA ARG A 246 15.19 33.21 13.87
C ARG A 246 14.04 33.05 12.90
N THR A 247 12.95 32.43 13.33
CA THR A 247 11.72 32.28 12.53
C THR A 247 11.16 33.65 12.16
N ALA A 248 10.94 34.54 13.15
CA ALA A 248 10.43 35.88 12.90
C ALA A 248 11.34 36.71 11.99
N GLN A 249 12.67 36.53 12.07
CA GLN A 249 13.61 37.19 11.17
C GLN A 249 13.48 36.69 9.73
N LEU A 250 13.43 35.37 9.51
CA LEU A 250 13.26 34.78 8.17
C LEU A 250 11.96 35.21 7.50
N VAL A 251 10.87 35.28 8.28
CA VAL A 251 9.58 35.77 7.79
C VAL A 251 9.69 37.23 7.35
N ARG A 252 10.27 38.10 8.20
CA ARG A 252 10.49 39.52 7.87
C ARG A 252 11.35 39.69 6.61
N ASP A 253 12.42 38.91 6.48
CA ASP A 253 13.30 38.95 5.31
C ASP A 253 12.57 38.49 4.02
N SER A 254 11.71 37.47 4.13
CA SER A 254 10.92 36.98 2.99
C SER A 254 9.90 38.03 2.54
N VAL A 255 9.12 38.57 3.48
CA VAL A 255 8.10 39.60 3.19
C VAL A 255 8.75 40.87 2.67
N SER A 256 9.88 41.31 3.25
CA SER A 256 10.61 42.49 2.77
C SER A 256 11.08 42.34 1.33
N ARG A 257 11.48 41.12 0.92
CA ARG A 257 11.94 40.86 -0.45
C ARG A 257 10.79 40.98 -1.45
N ASP A 258 9.63 40.41 -1.11
CA ASP A 258 8.47 40.41 -2.01
C ASP A 258 7.72 41.77 -2.01
N LEU A 259 7.83 42.56 -0.94
CA LEU A 259 7.27 43.91 -0.86
C LEU A 259 8.19 45.03 -1.38
N ALA A 260 9.45 44.73 -1.74
CA ALA A 260 10.43 45.76 -2.13
C ALA A 260 9.94 46.65 -3.29
N ASP A 261 9.18 46.08 -4.22
CA ASP A 261 8.64 46.78 -5.39
C ASP A 261 7.12 47.05 -5.30
N ALA A 262 6.48 46.70 -4.18
CA ALA A 262 5.06 46.92 -3.98
C ALA A 262 4.75 48.43 -3.89
N ARG A 263 3.61 48.84 -4.46
CA ARG A 263 3.12 50.23 -4.42
C ARG A 263 1.71 50.26 -3.87
N VAL A 264 1.41 51.25 -3.02
CA VAL A 264 0.04 51.42 -2.51
C VAL A 264 -0.87 51.95 -3.62
N VAL A 265 -1.95 51.22 -3.88
CA VAL A 265 -3.01 51.59 -4.83
C VAL A 265 -4.33 51.95 -4.15
N ASP A 266 -4.55 51.51 -2.92
CA ASP A 266 -5.71 51.89 -2.12
C ASP A 266 -5.29 52.20 -0.68
N VAL A 267 -5.12 53.49 -0.39
CA VAL A 267 -4.72 53.98 0.94
C VAL A 267 -5.83 53.80 1.99
N THR A 268 -7.09 53.62 1.59
CA THR A 268 -8.21 53.44 2.53
C THR A 268 -8.20 52.09 3.24
N ARG A 269 -7.38 51.17 2.72
CA ARG A 269 -7.11 49.85 3.30
C ARG A 269 -5.96 49.86 4.29
N LEU A 270 -5.17 50.92 4.34
CA LEU A 270 -4.16 51.07 5.39
C LEU A 270 -4.84 51.49 6.71
N PRO A 271 -4.27 51.13 7.87
CA PRO A 271 -4.73 51.64 9.16
C PRO A 271 -4.62 53.16 9.25
N ALA A 272 -5.14 53.72 10.35
CA ALA A 272 -5.03 55.15 10.62
C ALA A 272 -3.57 55.64 10.47
N PRO A 273 -3.35 56.75 9.74
CA PRO A 273 -2.01 57.19 9.38
C PRO A 273 -1.18 57.57 10.61
N GLN A 274 0.10 57.17 10.60
CA GLN A 274 1.04 57.42 11.70
C GLN A 274 1.83 58.72 11.49
N THR A 275 1.97 59.17 10.24
CA THR A 275 2.73 60.37 9.87
C THR A 275 1.84 61.39 9.16
N PRO A 276 2.11 62.70 9.33
CA PRO A 276 1.41 63.72 8.57
C PRO A 276 1.76 63.61 7.07
N GLY A 277 0.78 63.82 6.19
CA GLY A 277 1.03 63.82 4.74
C GLY A 277 1.93 64.97 4.25
N ALA A 278 2.13 66.01 5.06
CA ALA A 278 3.02 67.13 4.75
C ALA A 278 4.49 66.71 4.84
N GLY A 279 5.27 67.00 3.80
CA GLY A 279 6.72 66.70 3.75
C GLY A 279 7.11 65.56 2.78
N HIS A 280 6.12 64.88 2.20
CA HIS A 280 6.35 63.87 1.15
C HIS A 280 6.22 64.47 -0.25
N ALA A 281 6.96 63.90 -1.21
CA ALA A 281 6.98 64.39 -2.60
C ALA A 281 5.63 64.22 -3.33
N SER A 282 4.78 63.30 -2.87
CA SER A 282 3.44 63.06 -3.40
C SER A 282 2.60 62.26 -2.39
N PRO A 283 1.26 62.22 -2.54
CA PRO A 283 0.40 61.34 -1.76
C PRO A 283 0.77 59.85 -1.88
N ALA A 284 1.26 59.41 -3.04
CA ALA A 284 1.73 58.05 -3.24
C ALA A 284 3.02 57.77 -2.45
N ALA A 285 3.97 58.72 -2.44
CA ALA A 285 5.19 58.59 -1.64
C ALA A 285 4.92 58.60 -0.13
N TRP A 286 3.87 59.30 0.31
CA TRP A 286 3.37 59.23 1.69
C TRP A 286 2.72 57.88 1.98
N ALA A 287 1.86 57.37 1.08
CA ALA A 287 1.21 56.07 1.26
C ALA A 287 2.23 54.90 1.30
N ASP A 288 3.25 54.93 0.42
CA ASP A 288 4.35 53.95 0.46
C ASP A 288 5.16 54.04 1.76
N HIS A 289 5.32 55.25 2.32
CA HIS A 289 5.97 55.45 3.62
C HIS A 289 5.13 54.89 4.78
N GLU A 290 3.82 55.13 4.79
CA GLU A 290 2.89 54.56 5.77
C GLU A 290 2.90 53.02 5.72
N LEU A 291 2.87 52.44 4.52
CA LEU A 291 3.00 51.00 4.32
C LEU A 291 4.31 50.47 4.93
N ALA A 292 5.44 51.14 4.68
CA ALA A 292 6.76 50.75 5.18
C ALA A 292 6.86 50.75 6.72
N LEU A 293 6.07 51.60 7.40
CA LEU A 293 5.95 51.62 8.85
C LEU A 293 4.99 50.53 9.39
N TRP A 294 3.95 50.23 8.63
CA TRP A 294 2.88 49.35 9.09
C TRP A 294 3.16 47.85 8.87
N TRP A 295 3.56 47.44 7.66
CA TRP A 295 3.69 46.02 7.34
C TRP A 295 4.64 45.26 8.29
N PRO A 296 5.77 45.81 8.78
CA PRO A 296 6.64 45.08 9.70
C PRO A 296 5.97 44.79 11.05
N ARG A 297 5.09 45.69 11.51
CA ARG A 297 4.32 45.52 12.75
C ARG A 297 3.27 44.42 12.57
N ALA A 298 2.50 44.47 11.48
CA ALA A 298 1.50 43.45 11.17
C ALA A 298 2.12 42.05 11.02
N VAL A 299 3.28 41.94 10.36
CA VAL A 299 4.04 40.69 10.27
C VAL A 299 4.50 40.19 11.64
N THR A 300 4.95 41.09 12.51
CA THR A 300 5.41 40.73 13.86
C THR A 300 4.25 40.23 14.74
N GLU A 301 3.11 40.91 14.68
CA GLU A 301 1.88 40.52 15.40
C GLU A 301 1.36 39.16 14.90
N ALA A 302 1.30 38.97 13.57
CA ALA A 302 0.93 37.69 12.97
C ALA A 302 1.88 36.55 13.37
N CYS A 303 3.21 36.80 13.39
CA CYS A 303 4.17 35.83 13.91
C CYS A 303 3.87 35.52 15.39
N ALA A 304 3.73 36.53 16.25
CA ALA A 304 3.44 36.30 17.67
C ALA A 304 2.16 35.50 17.91
N ARG A 305 1.12 35.71 17.10
CA ARG A 305 -0.12 34.93 17.14
C ARG A 305 0.10 33.47 16.72
N LEU A 306 0.83 33.24 15.63
CA LEU A 306 1.21 31.89 15.20
C LEU A 306 2.02 31.16 16.29
N GLU A 307 2.91 31.87 16.98
CA GLU A 307 3.69 31.32 18.09
C GLU A 307 2.85 30.99 19.32
N ALA A 308 1.90 31.85 19.68
CA ALA A 308 0.98 31.57 20.78
C ALA A 308 0.14 30.32 20.52
N GLU A 309 -0.32 30.13 19.28
CA GLU A 309 -1.06 28.94 18.87
C GLU A 309 -0.17 27.69 18.77
N PHE A 310 1.11 27.85 18.46
CA PHE A 310 2.10 26.78 18.43
C PHE A 310 2.37 26.19 19.82
N GLU A 311 2.57 27.05 20.83
CA GLU A 311 2.92 26.64 22.20
C GLU A 311 1.75 26.01 22.98
N ALA A 312 0.51 26.29 22.59
CA ALA A 312 -0.68 25.87 23.34
C ALA A 312 -0.99 24.35 23.29
N GLU A 313 -0.33 23.56 22.43
CA GLU A 313 -0.75 22.19 22.11
C GLU A 313 0.05 21.07 22.82
N SER A 314 0.96 21.38 23.74
CA SER A 314 1.89 20.39 24.32
C SER A 314 1.44 19.71 25.64
N ALA A 315 0.14 19.48 25.83
CA ALA A 315 -0.39 18.92 27.09
C ALA A 315 -1.18 17.60 26.94
N GLN A 316 -0.59 16.57 26.30
CA GLN A 316 -0.97 15.16 26.47
C GLN A 316 0.06 14.23 25.82
N SER A 317 0.79 13.44 26.61
CA SER A 317 2.01 12.74 26.15
C SER A 317 1.93 11.22 26.08
N ALA A 318 0.84 10.59 26.56
CA ALA A 318 0.76 9.14 26.58
C ALA A 318 0.45 8.57 25.17
N PRO A 319 1.27 7.65 24.63
CA PRO A 319 1.02 7.06 23.32
C PRO A 319 -0.27 6.22 23.29
N ARG A 320 -0.98 6.28 22.17
CA ARG A 320 -2.22 5.52 21.89
C ARG A 320 -2.04 4.69 20.61
N LEU A 321 -2.78 3.58 20.54
CA LEU A 321 -2.85 2.79 19.33
C LEU A 321 -3.71 3.51 18.28
N LEU A 322 -3.25 3.51 17.03
CA LEU A 322 -3.94 4.10 15.88
C LEU A 322 -3.92 3.13 14.70
N LEU A 323 -5.09 2.75 14.20
CA LEU A 323 -5.23 2.09 12.90
C LEU A 323 -5.10 3.15 11.82
N VAL A 324 -4.19 2.94 10.88
CA VAL A 324 -3.99 3.78 9.71
C VAL A 324 -4.33 2.95 8.48
N HIS A 325 -5.41 3.34 7.80
CA HIS A 325 -5.74 2.86 6.47
C HIS A 325 -4.89 3.58 5.43
N ASP A 326 -4.73 2.96 4.26
CA ASP A 326 -3.82 3.43 3.21
C ASP A 326 -2.36 3.55 3.69
N TRP A 327 -1.83 2.51 4.33
CA TRP A 327 -0.41 2.32 4.61
C TRP A 327 0.32 1.65 3.43
N PRO A 328 1.60 1.99 3.12
CA PRO A 328 2.51 2.95 3.76
C PRO A 328 2.37 4.39 3.25
N LEU A 329 2.47 5.43 4.08
CA LEU A 329 2.13 6.82 3.74
C LEU A 329 3.11 7.52 2.76
N THR A 330 3.11 7.13 1.47
CA THR A 330 4.16 7.46 0.49
C THR A 330 3.74 8.42 -0.62
N ASN A 331 2.45 8.69 -0.80
CA ASN A 331 1.97 9.59 -1.85
C ASN A 331 2.01 11.05 -1.38
N THR A 332 2.04 11.99 -2.31
CA THR A 332 2.14 13.42 -2.02
C THR A 332 0.98 13.91 -1.15
N ARG A 333 -0.22 13.34 -1.32
CA ARG A 333 -1.40 13.55 -0.45
C ARG A 333 -1.19 13.11 1.01
N ASP A 334 -0.20 12.25 1.27
CA ASP A 334 0.12 11.72 2.59
C ASP A 334 1.15 12.60 3.32
N ALA A 335 1.78 13.57 2.65
CA ALA A 335 2.75 14.49 3.27
C ALA A 335 2.29 15.12 4.60
N PRO A 336 1.01 15.54 4.75
CA PRO A 336 0.39 15.93 6.01
C PRO A 336 0.60 15.02 7.22
N VAL A 337 0.68 13.71 6.99
CA VAL A 337 0.66 12.65 8.03
C VAL A 337 1.83 11.67 7.89
N ALA A 338 2.74 11.91 6.95
CA ALA A 338 3.84 10.99 6.63
C ALA A 338 4.80 10.76 7.81
N TYR A 339 4.85 11.67 8.78
CA TYR A 339 5.62 11.50 10.01
C TYR A 339 5.17 10.28 10.83
N LEU A 340 3.90 9.86 10.69
CA LEU A 340 3.40 8.63 11.32
C LEU A 340 4.14 7.38 10.84
N ALA A 341 4.85 7.44 9.70
CA ALA A 341 5.74 6.37 9.26
C ALA A 341 6.89 6.07 10.25
N ALA A 342 7.26 7.04 11.10
CA ALA A 342 8.27 6.87 12.13
C ALA A 342 7.72 6.24 13.42
N CYS A 343 6.39 6.18 13.58
CA CYS A 343 5.76 5.51 14.71
C CYS A 343 5.95 3.99 14.62
N PRO A 344 6.21 3.29 15.74
CA PRO A 344 6.32 1.83 15.73
C PRO A 344 5.04 1.16 15.25
N VAL A 345 5.14 0.30 14.24
CA VAL A 345 4.04 -0.58 13.79
C VAL A 345 3.91 -1.75 14.78
N ILE A 346 2.70 -1.96 15.29
CA ILE A 346 2.36 -3.01 16.23
C ILE A 346 1.57 -4.10 15.50
N GLY A 347 2.15 -5.29 15.36
CA GLY A 347 1.53 -6.42 14.67
C GLY A 347 1.74 -6.41 13.14
N PRO A 348 1.05 -7.31 12.41
CA PRO A 348 1.16 -7.39 10.95
C PRO A 348 0.40 -6.25 10.27
N VAL A 349 0.67 -6.05 8.97
CA VAL A 349 -0.19 -5.23 8.10
C VAL A 349 -1.19 -6.12 7.37
N VAL A 350 -2.39 -5.58 7.13
CA VAL A 350 -3.48 -6.31 6.47
C VAL A 350 -3.93 -5.62 5.19
N PRO A 351 -4.45 -6.35 4.20
CA PRO A 351 -5.01 -5.76 2.99
C PRO A 351 -6.09 -4.72 3.30
N PHE A 352 -6.12 -3.63 2.54
CA PHE A 352 -7.16 -2.60 2.65
C PHE A 352 -7.79 -2.25 1.30
N GLY A 353 -6.98 -1.84 0.33
CA GLY A 353 -7.48 -1.31 -0.93
C GLY A 353 -6.39 -1.06 -1.95
N TYR A 354 -6.61 -0.10 -2.85
CA TYR A 354 -5.68 0.21 -3.93
C TYR A 354 -5.43 1.71 -4.03
N ARG A 355 -4.17 2.08 -4.19
CA ARG A 355 -3.80 3.45 -4.52
C ARG A 355 -3.81 3.67 -6.01
N ARG A 356 -4.50 4.72 -6.44
CA ARG A 356 -4.40 5.26 -7.80
C ARG A 356 -3.45 6.44 -7.82
N THR A 357 -2.84 6.65 -8.97
CA THR A 357 -2.32 7.95 -9.37
C THR A 357 -3.43 8.66 -10.13
N ASP A 358 -3.85 9.82 -9.64
CA ASP A 358 -4.82 10.73 -10.23
C ASP A 358 -4.14 11.95 -10.87
N TYR A 359 -4.93 12.89 -11.40
CA TYR A 359 -4.41 14.11 -12.03
C TYR A 359 -3.59 14.99 -11.06
N PHE A 360 -3.81 14.85 -9.74
CA PHE A 360 -3.10 15.59 -8.70
C PHE A 360 -1.88 14.85 -8.15
N SER A 361 -1.57 13.67 -8.70
CA SER A 361 -0.44 12.87 -8.24
C SER A 361 0.89 13.50 -8.64
N GLY A 362 1.77 13.63 -7.65
CA GLY A 362 3.09 14.22 -7.83
C GLY A 362 4.11 13.22 -8.40
N ALA A 363 5.27 13.74 -8.81
CA ALA A 363 6.41 12.89 -9.14
C ALA A 363 6.82 12.05 -7.91
N GLY A 364 6.83 10.72 -8.08
CA GLY A 364 7.15 9.76 -7.01
C GLY A 364 5.96 9.18 -6.27
N ASP A 365 4.73 9.50 -6.66
CA ASP A 365 3.53 8.81 -6.15
C ASP A 365 3.46 7.38 -6.70
N VAL A 366 3.12 6.44 -5.82
CA VAL A 366 3.16 5.00 -6.13
C VAL A 366 1.73 4.48 -6.28
N ARG A 367 1.47 3.84 -7.42
CA ARG A 367 0.26 3.02 -7.65
C ARG A 367 0.50 1.62 -7.09
N GLY A 368 -0.53 1.01 -6.49
CA GLY A 368 -0.45 -0.39 -6.04
C GLY A 368 -1.35 -0.69 -4.85
N PRO A 369 -1.20 -1.89 -4.23
CA PRO A 369 -1.98 -2.27 -3.06
C PRO A 369 -1.72 -1.33 -1.89
N SER A 370 -2.77 -1.07 -1.11
CA SER A 370 -2.70 -0.35 0.15
C SER A 370 -3.13 -1.24 1.30
N TYR A 371 -2.54 -1.00 2.47
CA TYR A 371 -2.70 -1.83 3.65
C TYR A 371 -3.29 -1.03 4.80
N SER A 372 -3.75 -1.74 5.82
CA SER A 372 -4.00 -1.17 7.15
C SER A 372 -2.89 -1.60 8.10
N ALA A 373 -2.38 -0.65 8.87
CA ALA A 373 -1.35 -0.86 9.88
C ALA A 373 -1.83 -0.29 11.21
N VAL A 374 -1.48 -0.93 12.33
CA VAL A 374 -1.67 -0.35 13.65
C VAL A 374 -0.33 0.21 14.11
N ILE A 375 -0.31 1.47 14.55
CA ILE A 375 0.89 2.14 15.06
C ILE A 375 0.70 2.61 16.50
N ALA A 376 1.81 2.73 17.22
CA ALA A 376 1.88 3.44 18.49
C ALA A 376 2.21 4.91 18.23
N ALA A 377 1.20 5.79 18.25
CA ALA A 377 1.36 7.22 17.98
C ALA A 377 1.19 8.05 19.27
N PRO A 378 1.80 9.25 19.35
CA PRO A 378 1.58 10.15 20.48
C PRO A 378 0.10 10.48 20.69
N GLY A 379 -0.37 10.53 21.94
CA GLY A 379 -1.79 10.67 22.26
C GLY A 379 -2.42 11.96 21.74
N HIS A 380 -1.70 13.09 21.79
CA HIS A 380 -2.15 14.37 21.24
C HIS A 380 -2.34 14.32 19.72
N ILE A 381 -1.42 13.68 19.00
CA ILE A 381 -1.54 13.44 17.56
C ILE A 381 -2.78 12.58 17.24
N VAL A 382 -3.02 11.53 18.02
CA VAL A 382 -4.20 10.68 17.83
C VAL A 382 -5.49 11.47 18.03
N ALA A 383 -5.60 12.25 19.12
CA ALA A 383 -6.77 13.09 19.40
C ALA A 383 -7.01 14.15 18.31
N LYS A 384 -5.93 14.74 17.79
CA LYS A 384 -5.99 15.65 16.64
C LYS A 384 -6.56 14.95 15.40
N LEU A 385 -6.02 13.79 15.02
CA LEU A 385 -6.48 13.06 13.83
C LEU A 385 -7.94 12.60 13.96
N GLU A 386 -8.38 12.22 15.16
CA GLU A 386 -9.80 11.94 15.45
C GLU A 386 -10.68 13.16 15.15
N THR A 387 -10.26 14.34 15.62
CA THR A 387 -11.00 15.61 15.43
C THR A 387 -11.02 16.02 13.95
N GLU A 388 -9.87 15.98 13.27
CA GLU A 388 -9.78 16.33 11.86
C GLU A 388 -10.60 15.39 10.98
N GLN A 389 -10.65 14.10 11.31
CA GLN A 389 -11.42 13.14 10.54
C GLN A 389 -12.92 13.26 10.77
N ALA A 390 -13.36 13.53 12.00
CA ALA A 390 -14.77 13.79 12.29
C ALA A 390 -15.30 15.00 11.50
N ALA A 391 -14.46 16.02 11.26
CA ALA A 391 -14.81 17.18 10.44
C ALA A 391 -14.96 16.88 8.93
N VAL A 392 -14.54 15.70 8.46
CA VAL A 392 -14.47 15.34 7.01
C VAL A 392 -15.18 14.00 6.73
N GLN A 393 -15.99 13.51 7.68
CA GLN A 393 -16.48 12.12 7.74
C GLN A 393 -17.28 11.67 6.50
N ASP A 394 -17.93 12.58 5.77
CA ASP A 394 -18.64 12.25 4.53
C ASP A 394 -17.73 11.89 3.34
N ARG A 395 -16.42 12.20 3.40
CA ARG A 395 -15.48 11.96 2.28
C ARG A 395 -14.69 10.65 2.36
N TYR A 396 -14.66 9.99 3.52
CA TYR A 396 -13.84 8.79 3.74
C TYR A 396 -14.67 7.70 4.45
N SER A 397 -15.22 6.78 3.65
CA SER A 397 -15.85 5.56 4.16
C SER A 397 -15.11 4.35 3.58
N PRO A 398 -14.45 3.52 4.42
CA PRO A 398 -14.28 3.67 5.87
C PRO A 398 -13.37 4.85 6.26
N PRO A 399 -13.41 5.30 7.53
CA PRO A 399 -12.51 6.32 8.05
C PRO A 399 -11.06 5.97 7.77
N ARG A 400 -10.19 6.97 7.53
CA ARG A 400 -8.76 6.73 7.28
C ARG A 400 -7.98 6.33 8.55
N PHE A 401 -8.40 6.83 9.70
CA PHE A 401 -7.77 6.66 11.00
C PHE A 401 -8.79 6.11 11.99
N VAL A 402 -8.46 5.06 12.74
CA VAL A 402 -9.32 4.56 13.83
C VAL A 402 -8.49 4.47 15.09
N ALA A 403 -8.76 5.38 16.03
CA ALA A 403 -8.06 5.39 17.30
C ALA A 403 -8.51 4.25 18.21
N ALA A 404 -7.60 3.81 19.06
CA ALA A 404 -7.85 2.80 20.08
C ALA A 404 -7.26 3.22 21.43
N GLY A 405 -7.20 2.26 22.36
CA GLY A 405 -6.75 2.46 23.73
C GLY A 405 -5.27 2.84 23.86
N PRO A 406 -4.83 3.14 25.10
CA PRO A 406 -3.44 3.52 25.38
C PRO A 406 -2.47 2.36 25.09
N VAL A 407 -1.24 2.71 24.71
CA VAL A 407 -0.13 1.76 24.64
C VAL A 407 0.36 1.48 26.07
N THR A 408 0.33 0.22 26.46
CA THR A 408 0.64 -0.20 27.84
C THR A 408 2.12 -0.47 28.08
N GLY A 409 2.93 -0.55 27.00
CA GLY A 409 4.33 -0.95 27.03
C GLY A 409 4.52 -2.45 27.21
N ARG A 410 3.44 -3.22 27.38
CA ARG A 410 3.46 -4.68 27.51
C ARG A 410 3.21 -5.28 26.13
N ARG A 411 4.29 -5.71 25.46
CA ARG A 411 4.27 -6.26 24.09
C ARG A 411 3.08 -7.19 23.81
N ARG A 412 2.81 -8.17 24.68
CA ARG A 412 1.70 -9.13 24.49
C ARG A 412 0.32 -8.45 24.52
N THR A 413 0.10 -7.52 25.44
CA THR A 413 -1.17 -6.79 25.58
C THR A 413 -1.39 -5.85 24.41
N ASP A 414 -0.34 -5.09 24.04
CA ASP A 414 -0.41 -4.13 22.94
C ASP A 414 -0.61 -4.85 21.59
N THR A 415 0.08 -5.98 21.37
CA THR A 415 -0.15 -6.82 20.18
C THR A 415 -1.57 -7.39 20.14
N ALA A 416 -2.13 -7.84 21.27
CA ALA A 416 -3.50 -8.35 21.30
C ALA A 416 -4.53 -7.26 20.97
N ALA A 417 -4.33 -6.04 21.48
CA ALA A 417 -5.17 -4.89 21.16
C ALA A 417 -5.04 -4.48 19.68
N ALA A 418 -3.82 -4.47 19.13
CA ALA A 418 -3.57 -4.21 17.72
C ALA A 418 -4.23 -5.27 16.81
N VAL A 419 -4.13 -6.55 17.17
CA VAL A 419 -4.80 -7.66 16.46
C VAL A 419 -6.32 -7.45 16.41
N LYS A 420 -6.94 -7.07 17.54
CA LYS A 420 -8.38 -6.77 17.59
C LYS A 420 -8.75 -5.63 16.64
N LEU A 421 -7.91 -4.60 16.59
CA LEU A 421 -8.12 -3.44 15.71
C LEU A 421 -7.88 -3.78 14.22
N LEU A 422 -6.87 -4.57 13.89
CA LEU A 422 -6.62 -5.03 12.51
C LEU A 422 -7.79 -5.87 11.95
N ARG A 423 -8.48 -6.65 12.81
CA ARG A 423 -9.64 -7.44 12.40
C ARG A 423 -10.85 -6.61 11.98
N THR A 424 -10.93 -5.34 12.37
CA THR A 424 -11.96 -4.43 11.86
C THR A 424 -11.66 -3.98 10.43
N ALA A 425 -10.38 -3.95 10.04
CA ALA A 425 -9.96 -3.63 8.67
C ALA A 425 -10.01 -4.85 7.74
N PHE A 426 -9.54 -6.01 8.21
CA PHE A 426 -9.53 -7.25 7.43
C PHE A 426 -9.60 -8.48 8.35
N PRO A 427 -10.52 -9.43 8.12
CA PRO A 427 -10.90 -10.44 9.11
C PRO A 427 -9.86 -11.55 9.30
N VAL A 428 -9.00 -11.78 8.30
CA VAL A 428 -7.95 -12.82 8.34
C VAL A 428 -6.58 -12.19 8.57
N LEU A 429 -5.89 -12.62 9.62
CA LEU A 429 -4.53 -12.19 9.90
C LEU A 429 -3.52 -13.25 9.45
N PRO A 430 -2.27 -12.86 9.10
CA PRO A 430 -1.22 -13.83 8.79
C PRO A 430 -1.02 -14.90 9.87
N THR A 431 -1.15 -14.52 11.14
CA THR A 431 -1.03 -15.40 12.30
C THR A 431 -2.15 -16.43 12.42
N ASP A 432 -3.27 -16.27 11.71
CA ASP A 432 -4.39 -17.23 11.75
C ASP A 432 -4.03 -18.56 11.06
N ALA A 433 -2.94 -18.58 10.29
CA ALA A 433 -2.40 -19.78 9.67
C ALA A 433 -1.47 -20.57 10.61
N ASP A 434 -0.98 -19.95 11.69
CA ASP A 434 0.04 -20.54 12.57
C ASP A 434 -0.61 -21.43 13.64
N GLY A 435 -0.09 -22.66 13.79
CA GLY A 435 -0.51 -23.57 14.86
C GLY A 435 -1.88 -24.22 14.70
N VAL A 436 -2.55 -24.03 13.57
CA VAL A 436 -3.90 -24.56 13.32
C VAL A 436 -3.92 -26.07 13.25
N SER A 437 -4.83 -26.69 14.02
CA SER A 437 -5.13 -28.10 13.94
C SER A 437 -5.75 -28.45 12.58
N GLY A 438 -5.37 -29.60 12.02
CA GLY A 438 -5.99 -30.12 10.79
C GLY A 438 -7.48 -30.45 10.93
N ALA A 439 -8.02 -30.43 12.15
CA ALA A 439 -9.43 -30.68 12.43
C ALA A 439 -10.33 -29.56 11.89
N VAL A 440 -11.43 -29.93 11.25
CA VAL A 440 -12.45 -28.98 10.76
C VAL A 440 -13.38 -28.64 11.92
N PRO A 441 -13.54 -27.36 12.30
CA PRO A 441 -14.51 -26.98 13.33
C PRO A 441 -15.95 -27.38 12.95
N ASP A 442 -16.76 -27.81 13.91
CA ASP A 442 -18.13 -28.30 13.66
C ASP A 442 -18.99 -27.27 12.91
N VAL A 443 -18.85 -25.99 13.25
CA VAL A 443 -19.56 -24.88 12.58
C VAL A 443 -19.18 -24.77 11.10
N VAL A 444 -17.93 -25.08 10.73
CA VAL A 444 -17.48 -25.11 9.34
C VAL A 444 -17.99 -26.37 8.66
N ALA A 445 -17.94 -27.53 9.33
CA ALA A 445 -18.45 -28.79 8.79
C ALA A 445 -19.96 -28.74 8.51
N GLU A 446 -20.76 -28.12 9.38
CA GLU A 446 -22.18 -27.85 9.16
C GLU A 446 -22.39 -26.96 7.94
N GLN A 447 -21.66 -25.83 7.85
CA GLN A 447 -21.80 -24.91 6.72
C GLN A 447 -21.38 -25.51 5.39
N ARG A 448 -20.36 -26.38 5.36
CA ARG A 448 -20.01 -27.16 4.16
C ARG A 448 -21.15 -28.07 3.71
N ARG A 449 -21.81 -28.76 4.65
CA ARG A 449 -22.97 -29.61 4.34
C ARG A 449 -24.14 -28.79 3.80
N ALA A 450 -24.47 -27.67 4.45
CA ALA A 450 -25.53 -26.77 3.98
C ALA A 450 -25.24 -26.21 2.57
N ARG A 451 -23.99 -25.81 2.31
CA ARG A 451 -23.56 -25.34 0.98
C ARG A 451 -23.62 -26.43 -0.09
N ALA A 452 -23.20 -27.65 0.24
CA ALA A 452 -23.27 -28.78 -0.68
C ALA A 452 -24.72 -29.15 -1.06
N ALA A 453 -25.68 -28.95 -0.15
CA ALA A 453 -27.09 -29.18 -0.42
C ALA A 453 -27.76 -28.05 -1.23
N ALA A 454 -27.29 -26.81 -1.09
CA ALA A 454 -27.88 -25.63 -1.71
C ALA A 454 -27.33 -25.29 -3.10
N GLY A 455 -26.16 -25.81 -3.48
CA GLY A 455 -25.47 -25.41 -4.71
C GLY A 455 -24.86 -26.58 -5.48
N TYR A 456 -24.51 -26.33 -6.75
CA TYR A 456 -23.81 -27.30 -7.58
C TYR A 456 -22.36 -27.46 -7.11
N ARG A 457 -22.03 -28.63 -6.55
CA ARG A 457 -20.68 -28.97 -6.11
C ARG A 457 -19.86 -29.53 -7.26
N ILE A 458 -18.64 -29.01 -7.39
CA ILE A 458 -17.66 -29.49 -8.35
C ILE A 458 -16.84 -30.65 -7.73
N ALA A 459 -16.70 -31.77 -8.44
CA ALA A 459 -15.99 -32.99 -8.01
C ALA A 459 -15.13 -33.61 -9.15
N PRO A 460 -14.08 -34.40 -8.83
CA PRO A 460 -13.21 -35.04 -9.82
C PRO A 460 -13.93 -36.13 -10.65
N GLY A 461 -13.58 -36.29 -11.94
CA GLY A 461 -13.93 -37.48 -12.75
C GLY A 461 -14.74 -37.35 -14.07
N ASP A 462 -14.49 -36.40 -15.00
CA ASP A 462 -14.65 -36.67 -16.46
C ASP A 462 -13.46 -36.04 -17.21
N ASP A 463 -13.11 -36.63 -18.35
CA ASP A 463 -11.94 -36.41 -19.21
C ASP A 463 -11.59 -34.95 -19.58
N ASP A 464 -10.34 -34.73 -19.98
CA ASP A 464 -9.57 -33.47 -20.15
C ASP A 464 -10.30 -32.22 -20.73
N GLU A 465 -11.41 -32.36 -21.47
CA GLU A 465 -12.28 -31.23 -21.85
C GLU A 465 -13.06 -30.62 -20.67
N ARG A 466 -13.14 -31.32 -19.53
CA ARG A 466 -13.93 -30.92 -18.36
C ARG A 466 -13.25 -29.86 -17.50
N ALA A 467 -11.92 -29.85 -17.37
CA ALA A 467 -11.23 -28.95 -16.44
C ALA A 467 -11.43 -27.46 -16.81
N SER A 468 -11.43 -27.13 -18.10
CA SER A 468 -11.72 -25.77 -18.58
C SER A 468 -13.18 -25.38 -18.36
N ARG A 469 -14.13 -26.27 -18.68
CA ARG A 469 -15.57 -26.07 -18.42
C ARG A 469 -15.89 -25.94 -16.93
N ILE A 470 -15.22 -26.73 -16.09
CA ILE A 470 -15.34 -26.65 -14.63
C ILE A 470 -14.72 -25.36 -14.12
N ALA A 471 -13.55 -24.97 -14.63
CA ALA A 471 -12.94 -23.69 -14.29
C ALA A 471 -13.87 -22.53 -14.70
N SER A 472 -14.51 -22.57 -15.87
CA SER A 472 -15.52 -21.60 -16.30
C SER A 472 -16.74 -21.60 -15.39
N SER A 473 -17.34 -22.76 -15.10
CA SER A 473 -18.50 -22.87 -14.21
C SER A 473 -18.20 -22.34 -12.79
N LEU A 474 -17.00 -22.62 -12.28
CA LEU A 474 -16.53 -22.03 -11.03
C LEU A 474 -16.36 -20.51 -11.17
N SER A 475 -15.66 -20.03 -12.21
CA SER A 475 -15.34 -18.60 -12.42
C SER A 475 -16.58 -17.73 -12.63
N ASP A 476 -17.58 -18.25 -13.33
CA ASP A 476 -18.85 -17.59 -13.59
C ASP A 476 -19.82 -17.68 -12.38
N GLY A 477 -19.43 -18.40 -11.33
CA GLY A 477 -20.20 -18.53 -10.09
C GLY A 477 -21.40 -19.47 -10.18
N TYR A 478 -21.49 -20.30 -11.22
CA TYR A 478 -22.54 -21.32 -11.37
C TYR A 478 -22.30 -22.56 -10.49
N GLY A 479 -21.06 -22.82 -10.10
CA GLY A 479 -20.67 -23.89 -9.19
C GLY A 479 -19.84 -23.40 -8.00
N CYS A 480 -19.72 -24.24 -6.98
CA CYS A 480 -18.81 -24.02 -5.87
C CYS A 480 -17.87 -25.21 -5.68
N TRP A 481 -16.63 -24.91 -5.30
CA TRP A 481 -15.71 -25.89 -4.76
C TRP A 481 -15.79 -25.87 -3.24
N ILE A 482 -15.94 -27.04 -2.63
CA ILE A 482 -16.01 -27.22 -1.17
C ILE A 482 -14.88 -28.17 -0.78
N PRO A 483 -14.01 -27.79 0.20
CA PRO A 483 -12.93 -28.67 0.64
C PRO A 483 -13.48 -30.01 1.16
N GLY A 484 -12.91 -31.11 0.66
CA GLY A 484 -13.24 -32.46 1.12
C GLY A 484 -12.02 -33.38 1.09
N THR A 485 -12.01 -34.39 0.22
CA THR A 485 -10.93 -35.39 0.19
C THR A 485 -9.61 -34.80 -0.33
N SER A 486 -8.50 -35.53 -0.11
CA SER A 486 -7.20 -35.20 -0.71
C SER A 486 -7.28 -35.09 -2.23
N GLU A 487 -8.05 -35.97 -2.87
CA GLU A 487 -8.34 -35.95 -4.32
C GLU A 487 -8.98 -34.63 -4.78
N GLN A 488 -9.91 -34.06 -4.02
CA GLN A 488 -10.55 -32.78 -4.35
C GLN A 488 -9.60 -31.58 -4.19
N THR A 489 -8.59 -31.71 -3.33
CA THR A 489 -7.54 -30.70 -3.15
C THR A 489 -6.52 -30.77 -4.29
N VAL A 490 -6.14 -31.98 -4.71
CA VAL A 490 -5.32 -32.21 -5.92
C VAL A 490 -6.03 -31.62 -7.14
N PHE A 491 -7.34 -31.87 -7.28
CA PHE A 491 -8.13 -31.33 -8.37
C PHE A 491 -8.16 -29.79 -8.39
N LEU A 492 -8.36 -29.13 -7.24
CA LEU A 492 -8.28 -27.66 -7.18
C LEU A 492 -6.88 -27.14 -7.55
N LYS A 493 -5.82 -27.85 -7.15
CA LYS A 493 -4.44 -27.51 -7.47
C LYS A 493 -4.17 -27.55 -8.98
N GLU A 494 -4.80 -28.47 -9.71
CA GLU A 494 -4.78 -28.54 -11.17
C GLU A 494 -5.52 -27.35 -11.80
N LEU A 495 -6.74 -27.07 -11.32
CA LEU A 495 -7.56 -25.95 -11.80
C LEU A 495 -6.93 -24.57 -11.54
N ARG A 496 -6.07 -24.44 -10.53
CA ARG A 496 -5.38 -23.19 -10.16
C ARG A 496 -4.80 -22.44 -11.35
N THR A 497 -4.23 -23.16 -12.34
CA THR A 497 -3.60 -22.53 -13.51
C THR A 497 -4.59 -21.70 -14.34
N TRP A 498 -5.87 -22.11 -14.36
CA TRP A 498 -6.97 -21.40 -15.02
C TRP A 498 -7.55 -20.30 -14.12
N LEU A 499 -7.66 -20.59 -12.82
CA LEU A 499 -8.28 -19.70 -11.84
C LEU A 499 -7.38 -18.56 -11.35
N SER A 500 -6.06 -18.62 -11.58
CA SER A 500 -5.11 -17.63 -11.06
C SER A 500 -5.29 -16.20 -11.59
N TRP A 501 -6.12 -16.04 -12.63
CA TRP A 501 -6.43 -14.76 -13.28
C TRP A 501 -7.87 -14.31 -13.02
N GLN A 502 -8.66 -15.18 -12.38
CA GLN A 502 -10.07 -14.97 -12.11
C GLN A 502 -10.23 -14.49 -10.68
N VAL A 503 -11.17 -13.57 -10.48
CA VAL A 503 -11.52 -13.13 -9.14
C VAL A 503 -12.49 -14.14 -8.54
N LEU A 504 -12.08 -14.67 -7.40
CA LEU A 504 -12.82 -15.68 -6.66
C LEU A 504 -13.29 -15.08 -5.34
N ARG A 505 -14.44 -15.57 -4.87
CA ARG A 505 -14.95 -15.41 -3.52
C ARG A 505 -14.62 -16.66 -2.71
N LEU A 506 -13.94 -16.48 -1.59
CA LEU A 506 -13.64 -17.54 -0.63
C LEU A 506 -14.44 -17.28 0.65
N ASP A 507 -15.39 -18.15 0.94
CA ASP A 507 -16.21 -18.10 2.16
C ASP A 507 -15.48 -18.86 3.29
N VAL A 508 -15.22 -18.19 4.41
CA VAL A 508 -14.31 -18.66 5.47
C VAL A 508 -14.80 -18.33 6.87
N TRP A 509 -14.37 -19.15 7.83
CA TRP A 509 -14.47 -18.87 9.26
C TRP A 509 -13.13 -18.35 9.80
N CYS A 510 -13.08 -17.06 10.15
CA CYS A 510 -11.87 -16.34 10.56
C CYS A 510 -11.75 -16.25 12.09
N GLY A 511 -10.55 -15.95 12.59
CA GLY A 511 -10.32 -15.75 14.03
C GLY A 511 -9.51 -16.87 14.69
N PRO A 512 -9.00 -16.62 15.92
CA PRO A 512 -8.19 -17.60 16.65
C PRO A 512 -9.00 -18.88 16.96
N GLU A 513 -8.33 -20.02 17.11
CA GLU A 513 -9.00 -21.30 17.45
C GLU A 513 -9.82 -21.22 18.74
N ASP A 514 -9.31 -20.53 19.76
CA ASP A 514 -9.95 -20.44 21.09
C ASP A 514 -10.88 -19.22 21.26
N GLY A 515 -11.20 -18.50 20.19
CA GLY A 515 -12.01 -17.26 20.27
C GLY A 515 -13.29 -17.30 19.45
N GLU A 516 -14.11 -16.26 19.61
CA GLU A 516 -15.27 -16.04 18.74
C GLU A 516 -14.80 -15.79 17.31
N GLY A 517 -15.16 -16.71 16.40
CA GLY A 517 -14.80 -16.58 15.00
C GLY A 517 -15.77 -15.71 14.21
N ILE A 518 -15.28 -15.14 13.12
CA ILE A 518 -15.99 -14.20 12.25
C ILE A 518 -16.20 -14.85 10.89
N TRP A 519 -17.45 -14.89 10.43
CA TRP A 519 -17.78 -15.33 9.08
C TRP A 519 -17.44 -14.23 8.07
N ALA A 520 -16.61 -14.56 7.07
CA ALA A 520 -16.25 -13.61 6.02
C ALA A 520 -16.23 -14.25 4.62
N SER A 521 -16.56 -13.45 3.62
CA SER A 521 -16.28 -13.73 2.21
C SER A 521 -15.11 -12.86 1.79
N LEU A 522 -14.00 -13.48 1.40
CA LEU A 522 -12.81 -12.79 0.88
C LEU A 522 -12.83 -12.79 -0.65
N PHE A 523 -12.36 -11.70 -1.28
CA PHE A 523 -12.32 -11.57 -2.73
C PHE A 523 -10.87 -11.46 -3.22
N GLY A 524 -10.48 -12.27 -4.20
CA GLY A 524 -9.12 -12.27 -4.70
C GLY A 524 -8.80 -13.36 -5.71
N THR A 525 -7.54 -13.45 -6.12
CA THR A 525 -7.07 -14.49 -7.04
C THR A 525 -6.39 -15.63 -6.30
N LEU A 526 -6.55 -16.85 -6.80
CA LEU A 526 -5.93 -18.03 -6.21
C LEU A 526 -4.44 -18.12 -6.56
N SER A 527 -3.57 -18.05 -5.55
CA SER A 527 -2.11 -18.06 -5.73
C SER A 527 -1.49 -19.44 -5.53
N GLU A 528 -1.83 -20.12 -4.42
CA GLU A 528 -1.28 -21.44 -4.08
C GLU A 528 -2.36 -22.35 -3.46
N VAL A 529 -2.21 -23.66 -3.67
CA VAL A 529 -3.02 -24.71 -3.05
C VAL A 529 -2.05 -25.81 -2.62
N ASP A 530 -2.00 -26.08 -1.31
CA ASP A 530 -1.23 -27.13 -0.66
C ASP A 530 -2.17 -28.08 0.11
N ASP A 531 -1.66 -29.20 0.63
CA ASP A 531 -2.46 -30.30 1.21
C ASP A 531 -3.27 -29.92 2.46
N GLY A 532 -3.06 -28.73 3.02
CA GLY A 532 -3.82 -28.21 4.16
C GLY A 532 -4.11 -26.72 4.12
N MET A 533 -3.68 -26.00 3.08
CA MET A 533 -3.79 -24.53 3.03
C MET A 533 -4.10 -24.05 1.62
N LEU A 534 -4.82 -22.93 1.54
CA LEU A 534 -5.03 -22.15 0.33
C LEU A 534 -4.41 -20.77 0.50
N ALA A 535 -3.75 -20.24 -0.54
CA ALA A 535 -3.24 -18.87 -0.54
C ALA A 535 -4.03 -18.03 -1.55
N LEU A 536 -4.74 -17.03 -1.04
CA LEU A 536 -5.55 -16.09 -1.82
C LEU A 536 -4.84 -14.73 -1.87
N ARG A 537 -4.78 -14.07 -3.02
CA ARG A 537 -4.33 -12.68 -3.16
C ARG A 537 -5.51 -11.73 -3.15
N PRO A 538 -5.77 -11.00 -2.06
CA PRO A 538 -6.89 -10.08 -1.98
C PRO A 538 -6.87 -9.08 -3.14
N GLY A 539 -8.00 -9.00 -3.83
CA GLY A 539 -8.19 -8.22 -5.04
C GLY A 539 -7.20 -8.49 -6.20
N GLY A 540 -6.37 -9.52 -6.13
CA GLY A 540 -5.44 -9.94 -7.18
C GLY A 540 -3.99 -9.45 -7.07
N GLU A 541 -3.74 -8.28 -6.47
CA GLU A 541 -2.36 -7.72 -6.42
C GLU A 541 -1.77 -7.65 -5.01
N HIS A 542 -2.58 -7.85 -3.96
CA HIS A 542 -2.07 -7.89 -2.58
C HIS A 542 -1.19 -9.12 -2.33
N ARG A 543 -0.44 -9.07 -1.22
CA ARG A 543 0.27 -10.24 -0.68
C ARG A 543 -0.73 -11.36 -0.43
N ALA A 544 -0.30 -12.59 -0.71
CA ALA A 544 -1.17 -13.74 -0.53
C ALA A 544 -1.41 -14.00 0.96
N VAL A 545 -2.68 -14.09 1.35
CA VAL A 545 -3.10 -14.49 2.70
C VAL A 545 -3.28 -16.00 2.69
N ARG A 546 -2.64 -16.68 3.63
CA ARG A 546 -2.73 -18.14 3.77
C ARG A 546 -3.90 -18.49 4.69
N ILE A 547 -4.69 -19.45 4.26
CA ILE A 547 -5.94 -19.82 4.90
C ILE A 547 -5.97 -21.34 5.04
N PRO A 548 -6.11 -21.87 6.27
CA PRO A 548 -6.27 -23.30 6.47
C PRO A 548 -7.49 -23.85 5.76
N LEU A 549 -7.31 -24.98 5.07
CA LEU A 549 -8.42 -25.68 4.44
C LEU A 549 -9.47 -26.09 5.46
N SER A 550 -9.11 -26.32 6.73
CA SER A 550 -10.06 -26.59 7.82
C SER A 550 -11.02 -25.43 8.12
N ARG A 551 -10.68 -24.20 7.70
CA ARG A 551 -11.48 -22.98 7.91
C ARG A 551 -12.30 -22.56 6.68
N VAL A 552 -12.00 -23.14 5.51
CA VAL A 552 -12.70 -22.81 4.26
C VAL A 552 -14.06 -23.48 4.22
N VAL A 553 -15.11 -22.73 3.91
CA VAL A 553 -16.45 -23.26 3.62
C VAL A 553 -16.57 -23.59 2.15
N ALA A 554 -16.31 -22.62 1.28
CA ALA A 554 -16.44 -22.77 -0.16
C ALA A 554 -15.57 -21.75 -0.91
N LEU A 555 -15.21 -22.10 -2.15
CA LEU A 555 -14.63 -21.22 -3.15
C LEU A 555 -15.60 -21.13 -4.33
N VAL A 556 -15.89 -19.91 -4.79
CA VAL A 556 -16.84 -19.61 -5.86
C VAL A 556 -16.26 -18.49 -6.73
N GLY A 557 -16.61 -18.40 -8.00
CA GLY A 557 -16.29 -17.24 -8.83
C GLY A 557 -17.01 -15.98 -8.39
N ALA A 558 -16.39 -14.83 -8.66
CA ALA A 558 -16.95 -13.52 -8.40
C ALA A 558 -17.00 -12.67 -9.69
N PRO A 559 -17.78 -13.07 -10.72
CA PRO A 559 -17.73 -12.45 -12.05
C PRO A 559 -18.21 -10.99 -12.09
N ARG A 560 -18.97 -10.55 -11.07
CA ARG A 560 -19.40 -9.14 -10.92
C ARG A 560 -18.38 -8.30 -10.15
N TRP A 561 -17.31 -8.90 -9.66
CA TRP A 561 -16.18 -8.20 -9.06
C TRP A 561 -15.21 -7.90 -10.20
N ASP A 562 -15.32 -6.71 -10.78
CA ASP A 562 -14.44 -6.28 -11.87
C ASP A 562 -13.31 -5.39 -11.30
N PRO A 563 -12.04 -5.81 -11.42
CA PRO A 563 -10.89 -5.02 -10.95
C PRO A 563 -10.71 -3.68 -11.68
N ASN A 564 -11.36 -3.49 -12.83
CA ASN A 564 -11.27 -2.30 -13.68
C ASN A 564 -12.57 -1.47 -13.71
N HIS A 565 -13.65 -1.89 -13.03
CA HIS A 565 -14.89 -1.13 -13.01
C HIS A 565 -14.71 0.15 -12.18
N PRO A 566 -15.34 1.27 -12.56
CA PRO A 566 -15.30 2.53 -11.80
C PRO A 566 -15.93 2.50 -10.39
N TYR A 567 -16.33 1.33 -9.86
CA TYR A 567 -16.69 1.21 -8.44
C TYR A 567 -15.41 1.03 -7.62
N GLN A 568 -14.86 2.17 -7.23
CA GLN A 568 -13.58 2.37 -6.53
C GLN A 568 -13.54 1.77 -5.11
N ASP A 569 -14.63 1.10 -4.69
CA ASP A 569 -14.94 0.69 -3.32
C ASP A 569 -15.32 -0.79 -3.18
N ALA A 570 -15.10 -1.63 -4.19
CA ALA A 570 -15.41 -3.05 -4.08
C ALA A 570 -14.57 -3.66 -2.94
N PRO A 571 -15.19 -4.06 -1.81
CA PRO A 571 -14.41 -4.35 -0.62
C PRO A 571 -13.66 -5.67 -0.82
N LEU A 572 -12.43 -5.73 -0.30
CA LEU A 572 -11.60 -6.95 -0.36
C LEU A 572 -12.22 -8.12 0.40
N TRP A 573 -13.20 -7.83 1.26
CA TRP A 573 -13.99 -8.80 1.99
C TRP A 573 -15.36 -8.23 2.36
N LYS A 574 -16.29 -9.09 2.77
CA LYS A 574 -17.54 -8.69 3.42
C LYS A 574 -17.97 -9.73 4.46
N PRO A 575 -18.84 -9.38 5.42
CA PRO A 575 -19.46 -10.37 6.29
C PRO A 575 -20.11 -11.48 5.44
N TYR A 576 -19.84 -12.73 5.80
CA TYR A 576 -20.50 -13.88 5.20
C TYR A 576 -21.72 -14.23 6.03
N GLU A 577 -22.89 -14.28 5.39
CA GLU A 577 -24.10 -14.81 6.00
C GLU A 577 -24.13 -16.33 5.82
N PRO A 578 -24.07 -17.11 6.93
CA PRO A 578 -24.15 -18.56 6.86
C PRO A 578 -25.44 -19.02 6.20
N VAL A 579 -25.35 -20.09 5.39
CA VAL A 579 -26.54 -20.68 4.77
C VAL A 579 -27.33 -21.38 5.86
N ALA A 580 -28.63 -21.08 5.96
CA ALA A 580 -29.50 -21.75 6.92
C ALA A 580 -29.42 -23.27 6.71
N SER A 581 -29.12 -24.01 7.78
CA SER A 581 -29.25 -25.46 7.75
C SER A 581 -30.73 -25.77 7.58
N ARG A 582 -31.11 -26.35 6.43
CA ARG A 582 -32.40 -27.01 6.34
C ARG A 582 -32.35 -28.14 7.37
N GLY A 583 -33.16 -28.02 8.42
CA GLY A 583 -33.40 -29.13 9.34
C GLY A 583 -33.75 -30.37 8.54
N ALA A 584 -33.50 -31.55 9.10
CA ALA A 584 -33.69 -32.85 8.45
C ALA A 584 -35.13 -33.13 7.95
N GLU A 585 -36.06 -32.19 8.08
CA GLU A 585 -37.45 -32.25 7.62
C GLU A 585 -37.68 -31.31 6.43
N ALA A 586 -37.04 -31.59 5.29
CA ALA A 586 -37.56 -31.29 3.95
C ALA A 586 -36.54 -31.76 2.91
N VAL A 587 -36.46 -33.08 2.71
CA VAL A 587 -35.99 -33.62 1.43
C VAL A 587 -37.10 -33.38 0.41
N ALA A 588 -37.23 -32.14 -0.04
CA ALA A 588 -37.80 -31.87 -1.34
C ALA A 588 -36.65 -31.99 -2.33
N GLU A 589 -36.82 -32.88 -3.32
CA GLU A 589 -35.88 -33.08 -4.42
C GLU A 589 -35.38 -31.74 -4.98
N PRO A 590 -34.10 -31.61 -5.36
CA PRO A 590 -33.63 -30.42 -6.05
C PRO A 590 -34.43 -30.27 -7.35
N GLN A 591 -35.29 -29.25 -7.42
CA GLN A 591 -35.96 -28.88 -8.66
C GLN A 591 -34.89 -28.39 -9.65
N HIS A 592 -34.48 -29.30 -10.52
CA HIS A 592 -33.68 -29.02 -11.69
C HIS A 592 -34.48 -28.15 -12.65
N HIS A 593 -34.30 -26.84 -12.57
CA HIS A 593 -34.68 -25.93 -13.65
C HIS A 593 -33.41 -25.29 -14.23
N LEU A 594 -32.64 -26.10 -14.95
CA LEU A 594 -31.90 -25.60 -16.11
C LEU A 594 -32.95 -25.15 -17.12
N ARG A 595 -33.31 -23.87 -17.11
CA ARG A 595 -34.12 -23.27 -18.17
C ARG A 595 -33.19 -23.14 -19.38
N VAL A 596 -33.08 -24.20 -20.16
CA VAL A 596 -32.55 -24.16 -21.53
C VAL A 596 -33.52 -23.27 -22.30
N LEU A 597 -33.11 -22.04 -22.60
CA LEU A 597 -33.78 -21.27 -23.63
C LEU A 597 -33.48 -21.96 -24.96
N PRO A 598 -34.47 -22.41 -25.74
CA PRO A 598 -34.21 -22.89 -27.08
C PRO A 598 -33.57 -21.75 -27.88
N GLY A 599 -32.39 -22.03 -28.43
CA GLY A 599 -31.81 -21.18 -29.45
C GLY A 599 -32.62 -21.35 -30.71
N ASP A 600 -33.37 -20.32 -31.09
CA ASP A 600 -33.93 -20.21 -32.43
C ASP A 600 -32.75 -19.97 -33.38
N GLY A 601 -32.27 -21.07 -33.95
CA GLY A 601 -31.29 -21.09 -35.03
C GLY A 601 -31.82 -21.98 -36.15
N GLU A 602 -31.83 -21.40 -37.35
CA GLU A 602 -32.12 -21.96 -38.68
C GLU A 602 -33.56 -21.69 -39.15
N GLY A 603 -33.82 -20.80 -40.10
CA GLY A 603 -32.99 -20.33 -41.21
C GLY A 603 -33.71 -20.67 -42.50
N SER A 604 -34.22 -19.66 -43.21
CA SER A 604 -34.48 -19.70 -44.66
C SER A 604 -34.81 -18.29 -45.14
N ALA A 605 -34.02 -17.82 -46.10
CA ALA A 605 -34.05 -16.51 -46.73
C ALA A 605 -35.23 -16.37 -47.75
N PRO A 606 -35.11 -15.50 -48.77
CA PRO A 606 -35.48 -14.10 -48.82
C PRO A 606 -36.72 -13.86 -49.71
N GLY A 607 -37.35 -12.69 -49.65
CA GLY A 607 -38.25 -12.25 -50.72
C GLY A 607 -39.19 -11.11 -50.35
N VAL A 608 -39.11 -10.03 -51.15
CA VAL A 608 -40.21 -9.26 -51.76
C VAL A 608 -41.37 -8.91 -50.79
N GLU A 609 -41.62 -7.68 -50.39
CA GLU A 609 -41.70 -6.41 -51.13
C GLU A 609 -41.58 -5.23 -50.15
#